data_AF-A0A2E7MCL2-F1
#
_entry.id   AF-A0A2E7MCL2-F1
#
_cell.length_a   1.000
_cell.length_b   1.000
_cell.length_c   1.000
_cell.angle_alpha   90.00
_cell.angle_beta   90.00
_cell.angle_gamma   90.00
#
_symmetry.space_group_name_H-M   'P 1'
#
loop_
_entity.id
_entity.type
_entity.pdbx_description
1 polymer ?
#
loop_
_entity_poly.entity_id
_entity_poly.type
_entity_poly.pdbx_seq_one_letter_code
_entity_poly.pdbx_strand_id
1 'polypeptide(L)'
;MERAVAMTTELHTLARQGRSRPLSRVDPPADSSGERSMFRALRPFSLSAFFAAVLSTLCLVSAPSSAQATELTAAEIVARSASNRTVQNSEQWMTMEIYDRNGRSRVRKIVSRVKEGADGVSKSHVEFVEPEDVSGVQFLTVENPKGEDMQWLFMPASGILNQISGSTRRGSFMGSDFTFEDLSVGQAGDGDHTRQDDGTVTIGGKTIQTYVVSSVPKAELKSAYTRIVSYIEKDRLIPRQILFYDKKGENSKRMTILDVALRGDVLVPMHTTMENLKRGTRTEVKVESVEVNVPAERLPDHRFTPEAMQSEG
;
A
#
# COMPACT_ATOMS: atom_id res chain seq x y z
N MET A 1 -68.36 -20.37 20.76
CA MET A 1 -67.94 -21.69 20.25
C MET A 1 -66.48 -21.55 19.85
N GLU A 2 -65.57 -21.68 20.81
CA GLU A 2 -65.02 -22.99 21.25
C GLU A 2 -64.14 -23.59 20.15
N ARG A 3 -62.85 -23.89 20.33
CA ARG A 3 -62.01 -24.13 21.52
C ARG A 3 -60.54 -23.99 21.04
N ALA A 4 -59.69 -23.20 21.69
CA ALA A 4 -58.86 -23.54 22.86
C ALA A 4 -57.49 -24.13 22.44
N VAL A 5 -56.35 -23.43 22.56
CA VAL A 5 -55.54 -23.13 23.78
C VAL A 5 -54.46 -24.19 24.04
N ALA A 6 -53.19 -23.76 24.11
CA ALA A 6 -52.19 -24.06 25.16
C ALA A 6 -50.77 -23.61 24.71
N MET A 7 -50.22 -22.51 25.25
CA MET A 7 -49.27 -22.40 26.41
C MET A 7 -47.81 -22.71 26.01
N THR A 8 -46.82 -21.80 26.01
CA THR A 8 -46.25 -20.87 27.03
C THR A 8 -45.73 -21.58 28.29
N THR A 9 -44.44 -21.36 28.64
CA THR A 9 -43.77 -21.31 29.99
C THR A 9 -42.28 -21.70 29.80
N GLU A 10 -41.30 -20.79 29.80
CA GLU A 10 -40.54 -20.20 30.92
C GLU A 10 -39.52 -21.10 31.66
N LEU A 11 -38.23 -20.68 31.57
CA LEU A 11 -37.23 -20.37 32.62
C LEU A 11 -36.87 -21.34 33.77
N HIS A 12 -35.60 -21.17 34.21
CA HIS A 12 -34.89 -21.67 35.42
C HIS A 12 -34.26 -23.08 35.29
N THR A 13 -33.00 -23.37 35.67
CA THR A 13 -32.30 -23.05 36.94
C THR A 13 -30.80 -23.45 36.90
N LEU A 14 -29.92 -22.59 37.44
CA LEU A 14 -28.67 -22.77 38.24
C LEU A 14 -27.75 -24.00 38.01
N ALA A 15 -26.44 -23.86 37.77
CA ALA A 15 -25.37 -23.42 38.68
C ALA A 15 -25.21 -24.26 39.97
N ARG A 16 -24.11 -25.04 40.05
CA ARG A 16 -23.30 -25.53 41.20
C ARG A 16 -22.61 -26.82 40.73
N GLN A 17 -21.30 -26.99 40.85
CA GLN A 17 -20.51 -27.29 42.06
C GLN A 17 -19.03 -27.04 41.68
N GLY A 18 -18.14 -26.43 42.45
CA GLY A 18 -18.07 -26.28 43.89
C GLY A 18 -17.41 -27.51 44.53
N ARG A 19 -16.07 -27.60 44.52
CA ARG A 19 -15.34 -28.37 45.54
C ARG A 19 -13.91 -27.85 45.72
N SER A 20 -13.66 -27.46 46.96
CA SER A 20 -12.45 -26.88 47.52
C SER A 20 -11.95 -27.74 48.69
N ARG A 21 -10.63 -27.69 48.92
CA ARG A 21 -9.87 -28.00 50.17
C ARG A 21 -9.52 -29.48 50.46
N PRO A 22 -8.53 -29.78 51.35
CA PRO A 22 -7.62 -28.87 52.09
C PRO A 22 -6.12 -29.26 52.07
N LEU A 23 -5.30 -28.30 52.55
CA LEU A 23 -3.96 -28.49 53.12
C LEU A 23 -3.98 -29.35 54.38
N SER A 24 -2.97 -30.19 54.59
CA SER A 24 -2.65 -30.79 55.88
C SER A 24 -1.17 -30.64 56.20
N ARG A 25 -0.92 -30.01 57.35
CA ARG A 25 0.36 -29.83 58.04
C ARG A 25 0.34 -30.77 59.24
N VAL A 26 1.37 -31.60 59.44
CA VAL A 26 1.63 -32.30 60.71
C VAL A 26 3.15 -32.41 60.90
N ASP A 27 3.61 -31.95 62.06
CA ASP A 27 4.98 -31.92 62.59
C ASP A 27 5.33 -33.24 63.37
N PRO A 28 6.58 -33.44 63.83
CA PRO A 28 7.25 -34.76 64.03
C PRO A 28 7.12 -35.30 65.48
N PRO A 29 7.77 -36.43 65.87
CA PRO A 29 9.14 -36.34 66.43
C PRO A 29 10.05 -37.59 66.33
N ALA A 30 11.34 -37.39 66.68
CA ALA A 30 12.28 -38.26 67.43
C ALA A 30 12.57 -39.70 66.92
N ASP A 31 13.73 -40.33 67.11
CA ASP A 31 15.07 -40.07 67.65
C ASP A 31 15.84 -41.39 67.38
N SER A 32 17.14 -41.40 67.67
CA SER A 32 17.99 -42.55 67.95
C SER A 32 18.59 -43.24 66.72
N SER A 33 19.82 -43.72 66.73
CA SER A 33 20.98 -43.53 67.60
C SER A 33 22.05 -44.43 67.00
N GLY A 34 23.29 -43.93 66.92
CA GLY A 34 24.47 -44.78 66.98
C GLY A 34 24.85 -45.52 65.70
N GLU A 35 26.11 -45.83 65.47
CA GLU A 35 27.32 -45.57 66.23
C GLU A 35 28.51 -45.87 65.29
N ARG A 36 29.57 -45.05 65.43
CA ARG A 36 31.00 -45.41 65.47
C ARG A 36 31.56 -46.17 64.25
N SER A 37 32.67 -45.78 63.63
CA SER A 37 34.04 -45.60 64.15
C SER A 37 34.92 -45.62 62.87
N MET A 38 36.12 -45.07 62.71
CA MET A 38 37.28 -44.95 63.58
C MET A 38 38.42 -44.32 62.74
N PHE A 39 39.51 -43.89 63.42
CA PHE A 39 40.82 -43.41 62.93
C PHE A 39 40.95 -41.90 62.65
N ARG A 40 41.46 -41.08 63.57
CA ARG A 40 42.82 -40.98 64.18
C ARG A 40 43.82 -40.25 63.26
N ALA A 41 44.15 -39.01 63.60
CA ALA A 41 45.53 -38.52 63.82
C ALA A 41 45.54 -36.99 64.03
N LEU A 42 46.35 -36.55 64.99
CA LEU A 42 46.62 -35.15 65.32
C LEU A 42 47.91 -34.68 64.62
N ARG A 43 48.03 -33.34 64.48
CA ARG A 43 49.24 -32.47 64.38
C ARG A 43 49.49 -31.82 62.99
N PRO A 44 50.37 -30.79 62.87
CA PRO A 44 50.03 -29.35 62.82
C PRO A 44 50.66 -28.68 61.55
N PHE A 45 50.86 -27.35 61.53
CA PHE A 45 51.48 -26.55 60.43
C PHE A 45 50.59 -26.39 59.17
N SER A 46 50.64 -25.37 58.32
CA SER A 46 51.29 -24.05 58.23
C SER A 46 50.68 -23.34 57.00
N LEU A 47 50.76 -22.00 56.99
CA LEU A 47 50.81 -21.10 55.82
C LEU A 47 50.85 -21.76 54.42
N SER A 48 49.90 -21.41 53.54
CA SER A 48 50.11 -20.92 52.16
C SER A 48 48.95 -21.25 51.20
N ALA A 49 48.54 -20.23 50.44
CA ALA A 49 47.95 -20.31 49.10
C ALA A 49 46.73 -21.22 48.88
N PHE A 50 45.53 -20.68 49.06
CA PHE A 50 44.36 -21.04 48.25
C PHE A 50 44.09 -19.86 47.29
N PHE A 51 44.75 -19.87 46.14
CA PHE A 51 44.22 -20.36 44.86
C PHE A 51 43.16 -19.42 44.25
N ALA A 52 43.67 -18.57 43.36
CA ALA A 52 42.97 -17.78 42.37
C ALA A 52 42.07 -18.65 41.46
N ALA A 53 40.83 -18.88 41.86
CA ALA A 53 39.87 -19.64 41.05
C ALA A 53 38.40 -19.20 41.24
N VAL A 54 38.13 -17.91 41.49
CA VAL A 54 36.75 -17.38 41.57
C VAL A 54 36.55 -16.09 40.75
N LEU A 55 37.57 -15.57 40.05
CA LEU A 55 37.48 -14.31 39.32
C LEU A 55 37.82 -14.40 37.82
N SER A 56 37.45 -15.51 37.17
CA SER A 56 37.65 -15.71 35.71
C SER A 56 36.40 -16.16 34.95
N THR A 57 35.19 -15.97 35.50
CA THR A 57 33.95 -16.50 34.90
C THR A 57 32.81 -15.49 34.86
N LEU A 58 33.06 -14.23 34.50
CA LEU A 58 31.99 -13.33 34.07
C LEU A 58 32.45 -12.16 33.17
N CYS A 59 33.26 -12.46 32.16
CA CYS A 59 33.22 -11.67 30.93
C CYS A 59 32.37 -12.44 29.91
N LEU A 60 31.04 -12.41 30.09
CA LEU A 60 30.16 -12.57 28.94
C LEU A 60 30.50 -11.42 28.00
N VAL A 61 31.35 -11.67 27.02
CA VAL A 61 31.54 -10.80 25.88
C VAL A 61 30.21 -10.82 25.15
N SER A 62 29.33 -9.87 25.48
CA SER A 62 28.18 -9.52 24.67
C SER A 62 28.74 -9.03 23.34
N ALA A 63 28.98 -9.95 22.41
CA ALA A 63 29.22 -9.57 21.04
C ALA A 63 28.02 -8.71 20.63
N PRO A 64 28.22 -7.44 20.21
CA PRO A 64 27.12 -6.67 19.67
C PRO A 64 26.62 -7.47 18.47
N SER A 65 25.43 -8.08 18.61
CA SER A 65 24.66 -8.49 17.46
C SER A 65 24.33 -7.20 16.74
N SER A 66 25.18 -6.82 15.80
CA SER A 66 24.79 -5.95 14.71
C SER A 66 23.66 -6.70 14.02
N ALA A 67 22.43 -6.40 14.40
CA ALA A 67 21.27 -6.68 13.58
C ALA A 67 21.59 -5.98 12.25
N GLN A 68 22.08 -6.75 11.28
CA GLN A 68 22.11 -6.29 9.90
C GLN A 68 20.65 -6.03 9.58
N ALA A 69 20.26 -4.76 9.57
CA ALA A 69 18.99 -4.35 9.01
C ALA A 69 19.04 -4.84 7.56
N THR A 70 18.34 -5.94 7.28
CA THR A 70 18.21 -6.47 5.92
C THR A 70 17.64 -5.33 5.09
N GLU A 71 18.45 -4.78 4.18
CA GLU A 71 17.98 -3.71 3.33
C GLU A 71 16.84 -4.23 2.45
N LEU A 72 15.77 -3.45 2.33
CA LEU A 72 14.62 -3.83 1.52
C LEU A 72 15.05 -4.05 0.06
N THR A 73 14.59 -5.15 -0.52
CA THR A 73 14.75 -5.45 -1.94
C THR A 73 13.88 -4.52 -2.79
N ALA A 74 14.19 -4.41 -4.09
CA ALA A 74 13.39 -3.62 -5.03
C ALA A 74 11.93 -4.07 -5.07
N ALA A 75 11.70 -5.39 -5.09
CA ALA A 75 10.37 -5.98 -5.11
C ALA A 75 9.57 -5.66 -3.84
N GLU A 76 10.19 -5.73 -2.65
CA GLU A 76 9.52 -5.38 -1.39
C GLU A 76 9.18 -3.89 -1.33
N ILE A 77 10.07 -3.01 -1.79
CA ILE A 77 9.83 -1.56 -1.82
C ILE A 77 8.62 -1.26 -2.72
N VAL A 78 8.60 -1.80 -3.95
CA VAL A 78 7.50 -1.59 -4.89
C VAL A 78 6.19 -2.20 -4.37
N ALA A 79 6.22 -3.42 -3.84
CA ALA A 79 5.02 -4.09 -3.32
C ALA A 79 4.41 -3.33 -2.14
N ARG A 80 5.22 -2.89 -1.17
CA ARG A 80 4.74 -2.07 -0.05
C ARG A 80 4.26 -0.70 -0.50
N SER A 81 4.94 -0.11 -1.48
CA SER A 81 4.53 1.19 -2.05
C SER A 81 3.22 1.13 -2.81
N ALA A 82 2.93 0.02 -3.50
CA ALA A 82 1.63 -0.26 -4.07
C ALA A 82 0.59 -0.45 -2.96
N SER A 83 0.86 -1.35 -2.00
CA SER A 83 -0.06 -1.68 -0.90
C SER A 83 -0.47 -0.46 -0.07
N ASN A 84 0.44 0.48 0.21
CA ASN A 84 0.13 1.69 0.99
C ASN A 84 -0.84 2.64 0.27
N ARG A 85 -1.08 2.46 -1.03
CA ARG A 85 -1.99 3.28 -1.85
C ARG A 85 -3.21 2.51 -2.34
N THR A 86 -3.24 1.19 -2.15
CA THR A 86 -4.37 0.35 -2.57
C THR A 86 -5.59 0.69 -1.73
N VAL A 87 -6.74 0.81 -2.39
CA VAL A 87 -8.03 1.02 -1.74
C VAL A 87 -9.05 0.10 -2.41
N GLN A 88 -9.92 -0.53 -1.61
CA GLN A 88 -10.96 -1.39 -2.16
C GLN A 88 -12.05 -0.55 -2.83
N ASN A 89 -12.56 0.45 -2.13
CA ASN A 89 -13.63 1.31 -2.61
C ASN A 89 -13.32 2.77 -2.28
N SER A 90 -13.34 3.66 -3.27
CA SER A 90 -13.16 5.09 -3.03
C SER A 90 -13.94 5.94 -4.00
N GLU A 91 -14.22 7.18 -3.57
CA GLU A 91 -14.70 8.26 -4.42
C GLU A 91 -13.85 9.51 -4.16
N GLN A 92 -13.43 10.17 -5.24
CA GLN A 92 -12.54 11.33 -5.20
C GLN A 92 -13.05 12.42 -6.13
N TRP A 93 -13.11 13.65 -5.63
CA TRP A 93 -13.32 14.85 -6.44
C TRP A 93 -11.97 15.53 -6.67
N MET A 94 -11.68 15.85 -7.93
CA MET A 94 -10.38 16.38 -8.33
C MET A 94 -10.51 17.56 -9.29
N THR A 95 -9.55 18.47 -9.19
CA THR A 95 -9.29 19.51 -10.19
C THR A 95 -8.04 19.13 -10.99
N MET A 96 -8.19 19.03 -12.30
CA MET A 96 -7.08 18.84 -13.25
C MET A 96 -6.84 20.14 -14.01
N GLU A 97 -5.61 20.65 -13.98
CA GLU A 97 -5.20 21.84 -14.72
C GLU A 97 -4.09 21.52 -15.70
N ILE A 98 -4.31 21.81 -16.98
CA ILE A 98 -3.42 21.46 -18.09
C ILE A 98 -2.82 22.72 -18.66
N TYR A 99 -1.50 22.85 -18.56
CA TYR A 99 -0.72 23.99 -19.02
C TYR A 99 -0.01 23.67 -20.33
N ASP A 100 -0.17 24.56 -21.32
CA ASP A 100 0.64 24.53 -22.53
C ASP A 100 2.03 25.15 -22.31
N ARG A 101 2.87 25.12 -23.35
CA ARG A 101 4.24 25.65 -23.30
C ARG A 101 4.34 27.16 -23.04
N ASN A 102 3.25 27.88 -23.26
CA ASN A 102 3.16 29.33 -23.06
C ASN A 102 2.54 29.65 -21.69
N GLY A 103 2.25 28.63 -20.86
CA GLY A 103 1.64 28.78 -19.55
C GLY A 103 0.13 28.99 -19.57
N ARG A 104 -0.54 28.88 -20.73
CA ARG A 104 -2.01 28.95 -20.79
C ARG A 104 -2.58 27.68 -20.22
N SER A 105 -3.61 27.78 -19.38
CA SER A 105 -4.22 26.63 -18.73
C SER A 105 -5.64 26.34 -19.18
N ARG A 106 -6.04 25.08 -19.02
CA ARG A 106 -7.42 24.60 -19.05
C ARG A 106 -7.68 23.82 -17.77
N VAL A 107 -8.78 24.13 -17.10
CA VAL A 107 -9.18 23.49 -15.84
C VAL A 107 -10.32 22.53 -16.11
N ARG A 108 -10.30 21.37 -15.46
CA ARG A 108 -11.36 20.36 -15.51
C ARG A 108 -11.66 19.83 -14.12
N LYS A 109 -12.93 19.61 -13.81
CA LYS A 109 -13.34 18.91 -12.59
C LYS A 109 -13.71 17.48 -12.94
N ILE A 110 -13.25 16.57 -12.09
CA ILE A 110 -13.32 15.13 -12.34
C ILE A 110 -13.80 14.44 -11.07
N VAL A 111 -14.68 13.46 -11.22
CA VAL A 111 -14.95 12.46 -10.19
C VAL A 111 -14.27 11.16 -10.59
N SER A 112 -13.52 10.56 -9.67
CA SER A 112 -12.99 9.22 -9.83
C SER A 112 -13.54 8.30 -8.77
N ARG A 113 -13.95 7.11 -9.20
CA ARG A 113 -14.44 6.04 -8.34
C ARG A 113 -13.59 4.81 -8.60
N VAL A 114 -13.16 4.16 -7.52
CA VAL A 114 -12.47 2.88 -7.57
C VAL A 114 -13.30 1.87 -6.84
N LYS A 115 -13.41 0.66 -7.40
CA LYS A 115 -14.08 -0.48 -6.80
C LYS A 115 -13.32 -1.76 -7.07
N GLU A 116 -13.06 -2.54 -6.03
CA GLU A 116 -12.69 -3.94 -6.11
C GLU A 116 -13.96 -4.78 -6.32
N GLY A 117 -14.04 -5.47 -7.45
CA GLY A 117 -15.13 -6.39 -7.75
C GLY A 117 -15.10 -7.61 -6.83
N ALA A 118 -16.22 -8.35 -6.78
CA ALA A 118 -16.31 -9.59 -6.02
C ALA A 118 -15.36 -10.69 -6.53
N ASP A 119 -14.86 -10.54 -7.75
CA ASP A 119 -13.83 -11.36 -8.40
C ASP A 119 -12.39 -10.95 -8.00
N GLY A 120 -12.24 -9.92 -7.15
CA GLY A 120 -10.96 -9.35 -6.75
C GLY A 120 -10.32 -8.44 -7.81
N VAL A 121 -11.04 -8.12 -8.89
CA VAL A 121 -10.54 -7.26 -9.97
C VAL A 121 -10.85 -5.80 -9.65
N SER A 122 -9.82 -4.95 -9.62
CA SER A 122 -10.01 -3.52 -9.46
C SER A 122 -10.58 -2.88 -10.73
N LYS A 123 -11.54 -1.97 -10.56
CA LYS A 123 -12.14 -1.17 -11.61
C LYS A 123 -12.06 0.30 -11.20
N SER A 124 -11.66 1.16 -12.13
CA SER A 124 -11.71 2.61 -11.96
C SER A 124 -12.61 3.24 -12.99
N HIS A 125 -13.47 4.13 -12.55
CA HIS A 125 -14.34 4.95 -13.39
C HIS A 125 -14.03 6.42 -13.13
N VAL A 126 -13.80 7.16 -14.20
CA VAL A 126 -13.46 8.57 -14.18
C VAL A 126 -14.49 9.31 -15.02
N GLU A 127 -15.08 10.36 -14.47
CA GLU A 127 -16.09 11.18 -15.11
C GLU A 127 -15.66 12.64 -15.07
N PHE A 128 -15.66 13.29 -16.23
CA PHE A 128 -15.46 14.74 -16.32
C PHE A 128 -16.79 15.45 -16.08
N VAL A 129 -16.82 16.35 -15.10
CA VAL A 129 -18.03 17.07 -14.67
C VAL A 129 -18.04 18.51 -15.19
N GLU A 130 -16.88 19.14 -15.28
CA GLU A 130 -16.73 20.50 -15.82
C GLU A 130 -15.43 20.61 -16.63
N PRO A 131 -15.34 21.54 -17.61
CA PRO A 131 -16.42 22.40 -18.12
C PRO A 131 -17.40 21.68 -19.07
N GLU A 132 -18.40 22.42 -19.57
CA GLU A 132 -19.47 21.91 -20.45
C GLU A 132 -18.94 21.14 -21.67
N ASP A 133 -17.81 21.55 -22.26
CA ASP A 133 -17.22 20.93 -23.45
C ASP A 133 -16.68 19.50 -23.22
N VAL A 134 -16.43 19.12 -21.97
CA VAL A 134 -15.98 17.78 -21.57
C VAL A 134 -16.93 17.11 -20.57
N SER A 135 -18.00 17.79 -20.15
CA SER A 135 -18.99 17.25 -19.22
C SER A 135 -19.56 15.93 -19.74
N GLY A 136 -19.61 14.93 -18.87
CA GLY A 136 -20.11 13.58 -19.17
C GLY A 136 -19.12 12.69 -19.95
N VAL A 137 -17.91 13.17 -20.27
CA VAL A 137 -16.86 12.27 -20.77
C VAL A 137 -16.52 11.28 -19.67
N GLN A 138 -16.54 10.00 -20.01
CA GLN A 138 -16.28 8.92 -19.04
C GLN A 138 -15.14 8.04 -19.50
N PHE A 139 -14.37 7.54 -18.55
CA PHE A 139 -13.27 6.62 -18.78
C PHE A 139 -13.32 5.48 -17.77
N LEU A 140 -13.38 4.25 -18.26
CA LEU A 140 -13.41 3.03 -17.46
C LEU A 140 -12.12 2.25 -17.66
N THR A 141 -11.48 1.84 -16.57
CA THR A 141 -10.38 0.87 -16.57
C THR A 141 -10.80 -0.35 -15.76
N VAL A 142 -10.59 -1.54 -16.31
CA VAL A 142 -10.75 -2.82 -15.63
C VAL A 142 -9.39 -3.50 -15.62
N GLU A 143 -8.89 -3.79 -14.42
CA GLU A 143 -7.58 -4.40 -14.22
C GLU A 143 -7.48 -5.76 -14.91
N ASN A 144 -6.33 -6.03 -15.53
CA ASN A 144 -6.03 -7.33 -16.12
C ASN A 144 -4.70 -7.89 -15.58
N PRO A 145 -4.73 -8.84 -14.62
CA PRO A 145 -3.51 -9.36 -14.00
C PRO A 145 -2.54 -10.08 -14.94
N LYS A 146 -2.95 -10.37 -16.18
CA LYS A 146 -2.18 -11.13 -17.17
C LYS A 146 -1.72 -10.30 -18.37
N GLY A 147 -1.96 -8.99 -18.38
CA GLY A 147 -1.57 -8.14 -19.51
C GLY A 147 -2.08 -6.72 -19.40
N GLU A 148 -2.35 -6.09 -20.55
CA GLU A 148 -2.88 -4.73 -20.59
C GLU A 148 -4.29 -4.67 -19.96
N ASP A 149 -4.51 -3.69 -19.08
CA ASP A 149 -5.84 -3.36 -18.58
C ASP A 149 -6.81 -3.08 -19.73
N MET A 150 -8.07 -3.46 -19.53
CA MET A 150 -9.12 -3.14 -20.47
C MET A 150 -9.61 -1.71 -20.18
N GLN A 151 -9.54 -0.84 -21.20
CA GLN A 151 -9.87 0.57 -21.06
C GLN A 151 -10.91 0.99 -22.08
N TRP A 152 -11.86 1.82 -21.66
CA TRP A 152 -12.89 2.40 -22.53
C TRP A 152 -13.02 3.89 -22.28
N LEU A 153 -13.20 4.66 -23.34
CA LEU A 153 -13.48 6.09 -23.32
C LEU A 153 -14.81 6.34 -24.01
N PHE A 154 -15.75 6.96 -23.29
CA PHE A 154 -17.03 7.40 -23.82
C PHE A 154 -17.06 8.91 -24.01
N MET A 155 -17.45 9.34 -25.20
CA MET A 155 -17.57 10.75 -25.59
C MET A 155 -19.04 11.12 -25.84
N PRO A 156 -19.75 11.75 -24.87
CA PRO A 156 -21.20 11.92 -24.91
C PRO A 156 -21.66 12.75 -26.10
N ALA A 157 -20.95 13.83 -26.43
CA ALA A 157 -21.27 14.72 -27.55
C ALA A 157 -21.37 14.00 -28.91
N SER A 158 -20.71 12.84 -29.03
CA SER A 158 -20.73 12.00 -30.24
C SER A 158 -21.45 10.66 -30.05
N GLY A 159 -21.77 10.28 -28.80
CA GLY A 159 -22.26 8.95 -28.45
C GLY A 159 -21.26 7.80 -28.71
N ILE A 160 -19.97 8.12 -28.89
CA ILE A 160 -18.96 7.12 -29.27
C ILE A 160 -18.33 6.51 -28.02
N LEU A 161 -18.38 5.18 -27.94
CA LEU A 161 -17.64 4.37 -26.98
C LEU A 161 -16.44 3.72 -27.70
N ASN A 162 -15.23 4.11 -27.30
CA ASN A 162 -13.99 3.57 -27.87
C ASN A 162 -13.26 2.71 -26.86
N GLN A 163 -12.87 1.51 -27.26
CA GLN A 163 -11.90 0.73 -26.49
C GLN A 163 -10.48 1.28 -26.74
N ILE A 164 -9.73 1.49 -25.67
CA ILE A 164 -8.34 1.96 -25.72
C ILE A 164 -7.40 0.76 -25.57
N SER A 165 -6.74 0.38 -26.66
CA SER A 165 -5.85 -0.79 -26.70
C SER A 165 -4.59 -0.53 -27.54
N GLY A 166 -3.56 -1.36 -27.32
CA GLY A 166 -2.33 -1.32 -28.10
C GLY A 166 -1.68 0.07 -28.13
N SER A 167 -1.36 0.56 -29.34
CA SER A 167 -0.67 1.85 -29.50
C SER A 167 -1.50 3.05 -29.03
N THR A 168 -2.83 2.96 -29.00
CA THR A 168 -3.71 4.05 -28.52
C THR A 168 -3.47 4.36 -27.04
N ARG A 169 -3.01 3.37 -26.25
CA ARG A 169 -2.69 3.56 -24.83
C ARG A 169 -1.58 4.60 -24.60
N ARG A 170 -0.74 4.82 -25.61
CA ARG A 170 0.35 5.82 -25.59
C ARG A 170 -0.13 7.24 -25.90
N GLY A 171 -1.41 7.39 -26.26
CA GLY A 171 -2.04 8.66 -26.54
C GLY A 171 -2.28 9.48 -25.28
N SER A 172 -2.25 10.80 -25.42
CA SER A 172 -2.56 11.75 -24.35
C SER A 172 -4.01 11.56 -23.88
N PHE A 173 -4.19 11.49 -22.56
CA PHE A 173 -5.49 11.43 -21.93
C PHE A 173 -6.14 12.81 -21.95
N MET A 174 -7.10 13.00 -22.84
CA MET A 174 -7.87 14.23 -22.99
C MET A 174 -7.02 15.49 -23.16
N GLY A 175 -5.83 15.39 -23.77
CA GLY A 175 -4.94 16.55 -23.97
C GLY A 175 -4.09 16.92 -22.75
N SER A 176 -4.14 16.12 -21.68
CA SER A 176 -3.21 16.22 -20.55
C SER A 176 -1.83 15.61 -20.87
N ASP A 177 -0.90 15.73 -19.94
CA ASP A 177 0.42 15.09 -20.03
C ASP A 177 0.42 13.63 -19.56
N PHE A 178 -0.68 13.17 -18.95
CA PHE A 178 -0.93 11.76 -18.72
C PHE A 178 -1.28 11.07 -20.04
N THR A 179 -0.80 9.84 -20.23
CA THR A 179 -1.26 8.93 -21.26
C THR A 179 -2.27 7.95 -20.69
N PHE A 180 -3.06 7.27 -21.53
CA PHE A 180 -3.99 6.24 -21.05
C PHE A 180 -3.27 5.11 -20.29
N GLU A 181 -2.05 4.77 -20.70
CA GLU A 181 -1.17 3.85 -19.96
C GLU A 181 -0.83 4.35 -18.54
N ASP A 182 -0.74 5.66 -18.32
CA ASP A 182 -0.41 6.22 -17.00
C ASP A 182 -1.60 6.17 -16.03
N LEU A 183 -2.82 5.92 -16.53
CA LEU A 183 -4.04 5.79 -15.74
C LEU A 183 -4.35 4.34 -15.35
N SER A 184 -3.53 3.39 -15.81
CA SER A 184 -3.57 2.03 -15.29
C SER A 184 -3.10 2.01 -13.84
N VAL A 185 -3.72 1.14 -13.03
CA VAL A 185 -3.29 0.93 -11.66
C VAL A 185 -1.96 0.19 -11.73
N GLY A 186 -0.84 0.89 -11.54
CA GLY A 186 0.49 0.31 -11.63
C GLY A 186 0.70 -0.78 -10.58
N GLN A 187 0.57 -2.03 -11.01
CA GLN A 187 0.69 -3.19 -10.15
C GLN A 187 2.17 -3.44 -9.85
N ALA A 188 2.44 -3.95 -8.65
CA ALA A 188 3.80 -4.34 -8.28
C ALA A 188 4.36 -5.47 -9.17
N GLY A 189 3.52 -6.15 -9.94
CA GLY A 189 3.91 -7.20 -10.88
C GLY A 189 4.18 -6.73 -12.31
N ASP A 190 4.05 -5.44 -12.62
CA ASP A 190 4.07 -4.93 -14.00
C ASP A 190 5.47 -4.80 -14.62
N GLY A 191 6.52 -5.01 -13.84
CA GLY A 191 7.88 -4.87 -14.34
C GLY A 191 8.91 -5.69 -13.59
N ASP A 192 10.08 -5.78 -14.21
CA ASP A 192 11.28 -6.29 -13.58
C ASP A 192 11.96 -5.14 -12.82
N HIS A 193 12.12 -5.29 -11.51
CA HIS A 193 12.56 -4.24 -10.61
C HIS A 193 14.00 -4.40 -10.16
N THR A 194 14.80 -3.35 -10.35
CA THR A 194 16.20 -3.29 -9.91
C THR A 194 16.40 -2.09 -9.00
N ARG A 195 16.91 -2.34 -7.78
CA ARG A 195 17.27 -1.29 -6.84
C ARG A 195 18.51 -0.56 -7.34
N GLN A 196 18.48 0.77 -7.23
CA GLN A 196 19.60 1.65 -7.52
C GLN A 196 20.12 2.24 -6.20
N ASP A 197 21.19 3.03 -6.27
CA ASP A 197 21.63 3.82 -5.14
C ASP A 197 20.49 4.72 -4.65
N ASP A 198 20.33 4.76 -3.32
CA ASP A 198 19.33 5.61 -2.69
C ASP A 198 19.57 7.08 -3.07
N GLY A 199 18.47 7.82 -3.20
CA GLY A 199 18.46 9.18 -3.72
C GLY A 199 17.77 10.15 -2.77
N THR A 200 17.59 11.37 -3.27
CA THR A 200 16.79 12.39 -2.60
C THR A 200 15.90 13.11 -3.60
N VAL A 201 14.76 13.62 -3.13
CA VAL A 201 13.87 14.50 -3.89
C VAL A 201 13.60 15.73 -3.03
N THR A 202 13.72 16.92 -3.61
CA THR A 202 13.40 18.18 -2.91
C THR A 202 12.06 18.72 -3.35
N ILE A 203 11.12 18.86 -2.41
CA ILE A 203 9.75 19.36 -2.66
C ILE A 203 9.46 20.45 -1.63
N GLY A 204 9.06 21.64 -2.10
CA GLY A 204 8.73 22.77 -1.22
C GLY A 204 9.87 23.16 -0.27
N GLY A 205 11.13 23.03 -0.72
CA GLY A 205 12.33 23.32 0.08
C GLY A 205 12.71 22.24 1.09
N LYS A 206 11.98 21.12 1.17
CA LYS A 206 12.30 19.97 2.03
C LYS A 206 12.95 18.86 1.22
N THR A 207 14.10 18.37 1.68
CA THR A 207 14.78 17.20 1.11
C THR A 207 14.21 15.93 1.72
N ILE A 208 13.74 15.01 0.87
CA ILE A 208 13.15 13.73 1.24
C ILE A 208 14.12 12.63 0.83
N GLN A 209 14.48 11.75 1.77
CA GLN A 209 15.29 10.57 1.49
C GLN A 209 14.44 9.52 0.78
N THR A 210 14.97 8.94 -0.30
CA THR A 210 14.21 8.00 -1.12
C THR A 210 15.00 6.74 -1.44
N TYR A 211 14.32 5.60 -1.44
CA TYR A 211 14.74 4.46 -2.24
C TYR A 211 14.58 4.79 -3.72
N VAL A 212 15.49 4.28 -4.56
CA VAL A 212 15.39 4.44 -6.01
C VAL A 212 15.23 3.06 -6.64
N VAL A 213 14.13 2.87 -7.38
CA VAL A 213 13.84 1.62 -8.06
C VAL A 213 13.66 1.90 -9.55
N SER A 214 14.45 1.20 -10.36
CA SER A 214 14.29 1.17 -11.81
C SER A 214 13.45 -0.04 -12.19
N SER A 215 12.39 0.19 -12.96
CA SER A 215 11.46 -0.84 -13.43
C SER A 215 11.49 -0.90 -14.96
N VAL A 216 11.66 -2.10 -15.51
CA VAL A 216 11.46 -2.36 -16.94
C VAL A 216 10.07 -3.00 -17.10
N PRO A 217 9.11 -2.35 -17.78
CA PRO A 217 7.79 -2.93 -17.98
C PRO A 217 7.87 -4.26 -18.73
N LYS A 218 7.05 -5.23 -18.34
CA LYS A 218 7.00 -6.54 -19.01
C LYS A 218 6.52 -6.41 -20.46
N ALA A 219 6.95 -7.35 -21.31
CA ALA A 219 6.72 -7.28 -22.75
C ALA A 219 5.22 -7.31 -23.11
N GLU A 220 4.42 -8.09 -22.39
CA GLU A 220 2.98 -8.24 -22.56
C GLU A 220 2.19 -6.93 -22.35
N LEU A 221 2.74 -5.97 -21.59
CA LEU A 221 2.13 -4.67 -21.35
C LEU A 221 2.29 -3.70 -22.52
N LYS A 222 3.16 -4.02 -23.50
CA LYS A 222 3.44 -3.21 -24.70
C LYS A 222 3.72 -1.73 -24.43
N SER A 223 4.28 -1.44 -23.25
CA SER A 223 4.49 -0.11 -22.71
C SER A 223 5.16 0.85 -23.70
N ALA A 224 4.73 2.12 -23.68
CA ALA A 224 5.42 3.23 -24.34
C ALA A 224 6.85 3.43 -23.79
N TYR A 225 7.06 3.06 -22.54
CA TYR A 225 8.28 3.28 -21.80
C TYR A 225 9.24 2.09 -21.96
N THR A 226 10.53 2.38 -21.90
CA THR A 226 11.58 1.34 -21.78
C THR A 226 12.00 1.13 -20.34
N ARG A 227 11.84 2.18 -19.52
CA ARG A 227 12.25 2.20 -18.14
C ARG A 227 11.48 3.26 -17.38
N ILE A 228 11.08 2.93 -16.16
CA ILE A 228 10.42 3.81 -15.21
C ILE A 228 11.29 3.86 -13.96
N VAL A 229 11.69 5.05 -13.50
CA VAL A 229 12.51 5.19 -12.28
C VAL A 229 11.71 5.90 -11.22
N SER A 230 11.41 5.19 -10.14
CA SER A 230 10.61 5.68 -9.01
C SER A 230 11.50 6.02 -7.83
N TYR A 231 11.38 7.25 -7.34
CA TYR A 231 11.97 7.74 -6.10
C TYR A 231 10.91 7.63 -5.00
N ILE A 232 11.06 6.65 -4.13
CA ILE A 232 10.07 6.25 -3.13
C ILE A 232 10.55 6.70 -1.76
N GLU A 233 9.77 7.55 -1.08
CA GLU A 233 10.07 8.07 0.27
C GLU A 233 10.33 6.93 1.25
N LYS A 234 11.44 6.98 2.00
CA LYS A 234 11.80 5.89 2.92
C LYS A 234 10.80 5.72 4.07
N ASP A 235 10.29 6.81 4.62
CA ASP A 235 9.47 6.79 5.84
C ASP A 235 8.07 6.23 5.58
N ARG A 236 7.43 6.65 4.48
CA ARG A 236 6.05 6.30 4.15
C ARG A 236 5.90 5.33 2.97
N LEU A 237 7.00 5.00 2.30
CA LEU A 237 7.04 4.14 1.11
C LEU A 237 6.10 4.61 0.00
N ILE A 238 6.01 5.92 -0.24
CA ILE A 238 5.20 6.49 -1.33
C ILE A 238 6.11 7.14 -2.39
N PRO A 239 5.82 7.01 -3.70
CA PRO A 239 6.59 7.71 -4.72
C PRO A 239 6.50 9.22 -4.50
N ARG A 240 7.63 9.91 -4.59
CA ARG A 240 7.70 11.38 -4.58
C ARG A 240 8.05 11.93 -5.95
N GLN A 241 8.76 11.14 -6.75
CA GLN A 241 9.06 11.44 -8.14
C GLN A 241 9.12 10.14 -8.97
N ILE A 242 8.63 10.19 -10.21
CA ILE A 242 8.74 9.11 -11.18
C ILE A 242 9.24 9.69 -12.51
N LEU A 243 10.25 9.03 -13.09
CA LEU A 243 10.83 9.40 -14.39
C LEU A 243 10.47 8.35 -15.43
N PHE A 244 9.96 8.80 -16.59
CA PHE A 244 9.50 7.92 -17.66
C PHE A 244 10.42 8.02 -18.88
N TYR A 245 11.16 6.96 -19.16
CA TYR A 245 12.08 6.91 -20.29
C TYR A 245 11.44 6.26 -21.50
N ASP A 246 11.54 6.91 -22.66
CA ASP A 246 10.92 6.44 -23.90
C ASP A 246 11.77 5.38 -24.65
N LYS A 247 11.33 4.98 -25.85
CA LYS A 247 12.04 4.03 -26.72
C LYS A 247 13.42 4.51 -27.21
N LYS A 248 13.73 5.81 -27.09
CA LYS A 248 15.07 6.37 -27.37
C LYS A 248 15.96 6.42 -26.12
N GLY A 249 15.43 6.04 -24.95
CA GLY A 249 16.14 6.13 -23.67
C GLY A 249 16.17 7.55 -23.10
N GLU A 250 15.37 8.46 -23.64
CA GLU A 250 15.28 9.85 -23.17
C GLU A 250 14.21 9.96 -22.07
N ASN A 251 14.51 10.73 -21.02
CA ASN A 251 13.51 11.08 -20.01
C ASN A 251 12.43 11.97 -20.65
N SER A 252 11.28 11.37 -20.94
CA SER A 252 10.20 11.99 -21.71
C SER A 252 9.17 12.68 -20.83
N LYS A 253 8.93 12.15 -19.63
CA LYS A 253 8.03 12.73 -18.64
C LYS A 253 8.57 12.60 -17.22
N ARG A 254 8.13 13.52 -16.37
CA ARG A 254 8.39 13.51 -14.92
C ARG A 254 7.09 13.68 -14.17
N MET A 255 6.75 12.72 -13.33
CA MET A 255 5.69 12.87 -12.34
C MET A 255 6.28 13.23 -10.99
N THR A 256 5.67 14.17 -10.27
CA THR A 256 6.04 14.52 -8.90
C THR A 256 4.80 14.55 -8.03
N ILE A 257 4.83 13.85 -6.90
CA ILE A 257 3.76 13.89 -5.90
C ILE A 257 4.16 14.94 -4.87
N LEU A 258 3.49 16.09 -4.91
CA LEU A 258 3.82 17.24 -4.09
C LEU A 258 3.22 17.12 -2.69
N ASP A 259 1.98 16.66 -2.58
CA ASP A 259 1.26 16.50 -1.32
C ASP A 259 0.66 15.11 -1.18
N VAL A 260 0.66 14.58 0.05
CA VAL A 260 0.19 13.24 0.40
C VAL A 260 -0.50 13.30 1.74
N ALA A 261 -1.71 12.75 1.81
CA ALA A 261 -2.45 12.63 3.06
C ALA A 261 -2.78 11.17 3.38
N LEU A 262 -2.77 10.83 4.67
CA LEU A 262 -3.33 9.57 5.15
C LEU A 262 -4.85 9.72 5.27
N ARG A 263 -5.59 8.77 4.71
CA ARG A 263 -7.05 8.66 4.81
C ARG A 263 -7.36 7.22 5.19
N GLY A 264 -7.95 7.00 6.36
CA GLY A 264 -7.98 5.66 6.95
C GLY A 264 -6.56 5.11 7.08
N ASP A 265 -6.31 4.00 6.39
CA ASP A 265 -5.04 3.30 6.26
C ASP A 265 -4.33 3.51 4.91
N VAL A 266 -4.89 4.36 4.03
CA VAL A 266 -4.42 4.58 2.67
C VAL A 266 -3.70 5.93 2.54
N LEU A 267 -2.51 5.93 1.93
CA LEU A 267 -1.80 7.13 1.51
C LEU A 267 -2.34 7.61 0.16
N VAL A 268 -2.95 8.80 0.16
CA VAL A 268 -3.55 9.41 -1.02
C VAL A 268 -2.66 10.55 -1.54
N PRO A 269 -2.17 10.50 -2.79
CA PRO A 269 -1.58 11.65 -3.47
C PRO A 269 -2.60 12.78 -3.61
N MET A 270 -2.46 13.86 -2.83
CA MET A 270 -3.40 14.98 -2.83
C MET A 270 -3.07 16.02 -3.90
N HIS A 271 -1.80 16.11 -4.30
CA HIS A 271 -1.36 17.01 -5.37
C HIS A 271 -0.24 16.34 -6.17
N THR A 272 -0.51 16.11 -7.45
CA THR A 272 0.43 15.48 -8.38
C THR A 272 0.65 16.36 -9.60
N THR A 273 1.88 16.45 -10.07
CA THR A 273 2.22 17.11 -11.33
C THR A 273 2.80 16.10 -12.31
N MET A 274 2.45 16.22 -13.58
CA MET A 274 3.06 15.49 -14.69
C MET A 274 3.61 16.50 -15.69
N GLU A 275 4.92 16.49 -15.90
CA GLU A 275 5.60 17.33 -16.88
C GLU A 275 5.97 16.49 -18.11
N ASN A 276 5.65 16.99 -19.31
CA ASN A 276 6.17 16.44 -20.56
C ASN A 276 7.40 17.23 -20.99
N LEU A 277 8.58 16.64 -20.77
CA LEU A 277 9.87 17.31 -20.96
C LEU A 277 10.18 17.59 -22.43
N LYS A 278 9.54 16.87 -23.35
CA LYS A 278 9.70 17.06 -24.80
C LYS A 278 8.83 18.20 -25.34
N ARG A 279 7.61 18.31 -24.83
CA ARG A 279 6.63 19.31 -25.27
C ARG A 279 6.72 20.63 -24.50
N GLY A 280 7.35 20.61 -23.32
CA GLY A 280 7.40 21.74 -22.40
C GLY A 280 6.03 22.06 -21.80
N THR A 281 5.19 21.03 -21.59
CA THR A 281 3.83 21.15 -21.04
C THR A 281 3.74 20.48 -19.68
N ARG A 282 2.73 20.85 -18.90
CA ARG A 282 2.53 20.32 -17.55
C ARG A 282 1.06 20.14 -17.25
N THR A 283 0.71 19.07 -16.55
CA THR A 283 -0.62 18.87 -15.96
C THR A 283 -0.48 18.78 -14.44
N GLU A 284 -1.33 19.47 -13.71
CA GLU A 284 -1.50 19.33 -12.26
C GLU A 284 -2.83 18.65 -11.97
N VAL A 285 -2.86 17.75 -10.98
CA VAL A 285 -4.08 17.14 -10.45
C VAL A 285 -4.09 17.37 -8.94
N LYS A 286 -5.15 17.98 -8.44
CA LYS A 286 -5.39 18.25 -7.02
C LYS A 286 -6.65 17.53 -6.59
N VAL A 287 -6.55 16.76 -5.52
CA VAL A 287 -7.70 16.10 -4.88
C VAL A 287 -8.35 17.11 -3.94
N GLU A 288 -9.60 17.46 -4.23
CA GLU A 288 -10.41 18.39 -3.44
C GLU A 288 -11.07 17.66 -2.26
N SER A 289 -11.59 16.46 -2.52
CA SER A 289 -12.14 15.57 -1.50
C SER A 289 -11.89 14.11 -1.87
N VAL A 290 -11.76 13.27 -0.84
CA VAL A 290 -11.56 11.83 -0.99
C VAL A 290 -12.22 11.10 0.17
N GLU A 291 -13.05 10.13 -0.16
CA GLU A 291 -13.55 9.11 0.74
C GLU A 291 -12.92 7.78 0.34
N VAL A 292 -12.24 7.13 1.28
CA VAL A 292 -11.72 5.77 1.12
C VAL A 292 -12.58 4.80 1.94
N ASN A 293 -12.52 3.52 1.59
CA ASN A 293 -13.29 2.45 2.23
C ASN A 293 -14.80 2.74 2.19
N VAL A 294 -15.26 3.31 1.06
CA VAL A 294 -16.67 3.60 0.81
C VAL A 294 -17.46 2.27 0.81
N PRO A 295 -18.65 2.19 1.42
CA PRO A 295 -19.48 1.00 1.36
C PRO A 295 -19.77 0.59 -0.10
N ALA A 296 -19.64 -0.71 -0.41
CA ALA A 296 -19.75 -1.22 -1.77
C ALA A 296 -21.12 -0.92 -2.42
N GLU A 297 -22.17 -0.75 -1.61
CA GLU A 297 -23.54 -0.44 -2.02
C GLU A 297 -23.66 0.98 -2.62
N ARG A 298 -22.77 1.92 -2.24
CA ARG A 298 -22.70 3.25 -2.85
C ARG A 298 -22.08 3.23 -4.25
N LEU A 299 -21.36 2.15 -4.58
CA LEU A 299 -20.67 1.95 -5.85
C LEU A 299 -21.19 0.66 -6.51
N PRO A 300 -22.45 0.63 -7.00
CA PRO A 300 -23.03 -0.61 -7.53
C PRO A 300 -22.30 -1.08 -8.80
N ASP A 301 -22.10 -2.40 -8.93
CA ASP A 301 -21.23 -2.99 -9.97
C ASP A 301 -21.63 -2.63 -11.40
N HIS A 302 -22.94 -2.44 -11.64
CA HIS A 302 -23.45 -2.09 -12.96
C HIS A 302 -22.92 -0.74 -13.47
N ARG A 303 -22.43 0.16 -12.61
CA ARG A 303 -21.79 1.41 -13.04
C ARG A 303 -20.38 1.25 -13.59
N PHE A 304 -19.74 0.11 -13.34
CA PHE A 304 -18.36 -0.16 -13.76
C PHE A 304 -18.35 -1.08 -14.99
N THR A 305 -19.21 -0.80 -15.97
CA THR A 305 -19.27 -1.50 -17.25
C THR A 305 -19.32 -0.53 -18.42
N PRO A 306 -18.85 -0.91 -19.62
CA PRO A 306 -18.91 -0.04 -20.79
C PRO A 306 -20.35 0.34 -21.19
N GLU A 307 -21.32 -0.53 -20.93
CA GLU A 307 -22.74 -0.30 -21.25
C GLU A 307 -23.32 0.84 -20.39
N ALA A 308 -22.97 0.89 -19.10
CA ALA A 308 -23.47 1.94 -18.21
C ALA A 308 -22.96 3.34 -18.59
N MET A 309 -21.75 3.43 -19.16
CA MET A 309 -21.19 4.69 -19.63
C MET A 309 -22.08 5.35 -20.68
N GLN A 310 -22.79 4.56 -21.49
CA GLN A 310 -23.68 5.06 -22.54
C GLN A 310 -25.07 5.46 -22.02
N SER A 311 -25.51 4.90 -20.90
CA SER A 311 -26.87 5.09 -20.37
C SER A 311 -27.01 6.22 -19.36
N GLU A 312 -25.91 6.61 -18.71
CA GLU A 312 -25.89 7.67 -17.67
C GLU A 312 -25.51 9.06 -18.22
N GLY A 313 -25.31 9.20 -19.53
CA GLY A 313 -24.89 10.44 -20.22
C GLY A 313 -26.01 11.28 -20.81
#